data_AF-A0A7Y1VBE6-F1
#
_entry.id   AF-A0A7Y1VBE6-F1
#
_cell.length_a   1.000
_cell.length_b   1.000
_cell.length_c   1.000
_cell.angle_alpha   90.00
_cell.angle_beta   90.00
_cell.angle_gamma   90.00
#
_symmetry.space_group_name_H-M   'P 1'
#
loop_
_entity.id
_entity.type
_entity.pdbx_description
1 polymer ?
#
loop_
_entity_poly.entity_id
_entity_poly.type
_entity_poly.pdbx_seq_one_letter_code
_entity_poly.pdbx_strand_id
1 'polypeptide(L)'
;MPHADFNAKYNGGQSTNRIGLFKHVTKGRHAKKPASKRLKKSASKSNKGNRHLAAGRYEEAIRSFDSALDINESDEDAHHQLAAFFSMLKDAYNAYFHLAEAVKYGFSDFKKIDSDINLYFLRTHPLYSEFRIRGYKVVIELPEPREDLLDSERLDPSILEKIEQLGSLYENGQMSLQVFQLQKEQILKRG
;
A
#
# COMPACT_ATOMS: atom_id res chain seq x y z
N MET A 1 33.44 -5.07 9.87
CA MET A 1 32.39 -4.34 10.61
C MET A 1 31.10 -5.15 10.51
N PRO A 2 30.51 -5.65 11.62
CA PRO A 2 29.32 -6.48 11.56
C PRO A 2 28.05 -5.62 11.57
N HIS A 3 27.32 -5.63 10.46
CA HIS A 3 26.13 -4.83 10.16
C HIS A 3 24.82 -5.33 10.82
N ALA A 4 24.89 -6.30 11.73
CA ALA A 4 23.71 -7.05 12.18
C ALA A 4 23.00 -6.47 13.42
N ASP A 5 23.70 -5.74 14.30
CA ASP A 5 23.14 -5.35 15.61
C ASP A 5 22.36 -4.02 15.62
N PHE A 6 22.41 -3.23 14.55
CA PHE A 6 21.71 -1.94 14.51
C PHE A 6 20.19 -2.08 14.30
N ASN A 7 19.73 -3.17 13.68
CA ASN A 7 18.35 -3.30 13.21
C ASN A 7 17.36 -3.84 14.26
N ALA A 8 17.85 -4.28 15.42
CA ALA A 8 17.04 -4.89 16.48
C ALA A 8 16.45 -3.86 17.46
N LYS A 9 17.05 -2.67 17.59
CA LYS A 9 16.66 -1.68 18.61
C LYS A 9 15.59 -0.68 18.16
N TYR A 10 15.41 -0.50 16.85
CA TYR A 10 14.48 0.50 16.28
C TYR A 10 13.15 -0.05 15.74
N ASN A 11 13.00 -1.38 15.61
CA ASN A 11 11.70 -1.98 15.23
C ASN A 11 10.85 -2.42 16.44
N GLY A 12 11.32 -2.13 17.66
CA GLY A 12 10.68 -2.47 18.92
C GLY A 12 9.66 -1.43 19.35
N GLY A 13 8.52 -1.40 18.67
CA GLY A 13 7.27 -0.85 19.21
C GLY A 13 7.02 0.62 18.90
N GLN A 14 6.05 0.86 18.00
CA GLN A 14 4.92 1.76 18.27
C GLN A 14 3.69 1.25 17.53
N SER A 15 2.70 0.83 18.31
CA SER A 15 1.31 0.67 17.91
C SER A 15 0.72 2.06 17.70
N THR A 16 0.50 2.45 16.44
CA THR A 16 -0.40 3.56 16.11
C THR A 16 -1.33 3.17 14.97
N ASN A 17 -2.62 3.17 15.30
CA ASN A 17 -3.73 3.06 14.37
C ASN A 17 -3.60 4.08 13.23
N ARG A 18 -3.26 3.63 12.03
CA ARG A 18 -3.74 4.19 10.76
C ARG A 18 -3.91 3.03 9.77
N ILE A 19 -5.16 2.84 9.36
CA ILE A 19 -5.70 1.96 8.31
C ILE A 19 -4.59 1.34 7.45
N GLY A 20 -4.33 0.06 7.71
CA GLY A 20 -3.16 -0.67 7.24
C GLY A 20 -3.15 -0.85 5.74
N LEU A 21 -2.21 -0.14 5.12
CA LEU A 21 -1.61 -0.45 3.82
C LEU A 21 -1.19 -1.93 3.80
N PHE A 22 -1.99 -2.81 3.19
CA PHE A 22 -1.66 -4.21 2.99
C PHE A 22 -0.45 -4.30 2.05
N LYS A 23 0.75 -4.32 2.64
CA LYS A 23 1.98 -4.70 1.95
C LYS A 23 1.80 -6.16 1.52
N HIS A 24 1.74 -6.41 0.22
CA HIS A 24 2.01 -7.73 -0.36
C HIS A 24 3.45 -8.13 0.00
N VAL A 25 3.59 -8.77 1.17
CA VAL A 25 4.87 -9.30 1.66
C VAL A 25 4.97 -10.73 1.15
N THR A 26 5.77 -10.95 0.11
CA THR A 26 6.14 -12.28 -0.38
C THR A 26 6.92 -13.01 0.71
N LYS A 27 6.25 -13.86 1.51
CA LYS A 27 6.88 -14.63 2.59
C LYS A 27 7.05 -16.11 2.22
N GLY A 28 8.31 -16.54 2.19
CA GLY A 28 8.82 -17.82 2.72
C GLY A 28 8.12 -19.12 2.32
N ARG A 29 8.78 -19.87 1.42
CA ARG A 29 8.39 -21.21 0.94
C ARG A 29 8.39 -22.27 2.07
N HIS A 30 7.24 -22.90 2.33
CA HIS A 30 7.12 -24.15 3.12
C HIS A 30 6.85 -25.37 2.22
N ALA A 31 7.26 -26.56 2.70
CA ALA A 31 7.38 -27.82 1.97
C ALA A 31 6.13 -28.25 1.15
N LYS A 32 6.38 -28.70 -0.10
CA LYS A 32 5.37 -28.90 -1.15
C LYS A 32 4.54 -30.19 -0.96
N LYS A 33 3.29 -30.05 -0.53
CA LYS A 33 2.24 -31.08 -0.66
C LYS A 33 1.91 -31.37 -2.15
N PRO A 34 1.33 -32.53 -2.51
CA PRO A 34 0.99 -32.84 -3.90
C PRO A 34 0.06 -31.78 -4.52
N ALA A 35 0.35 -31.37 -5.75
CA ALA A 35 -0.23 -30.20 -6.41
C ALA A 35 -1.77 -30.19 -6.42
N SER A 36 -2.41 -31.35 -6.66
CA SER A 36 -3.88 -31.47 -6.71
C SER A 36 -4.57 -31.19 -5.37
N LYS A 37 -3.98 -31.59 -4.23
CA LYS A 37 -4.52 -31.29 -2.89
C LYS A 37 -4.31 -29.82 -2.52
N ARG A 38 -3.22 -29.20 -2.97
CA ARG A 38 -2.94 -27.78 -2.76
C ARG A 38 -3.94 -26.90 -3.52
N LEU A 39 -4.18 -27.19 -4.80
CA LEU A 39 -5.14 -26.44 -5.63
C LEU A 39 -6.56 -26.52 -5.08
N LYS A 40 -7.00 -27.71 -4.63
CA LYS A 40 -8.30 -27.85 -3.92
C LYS A 40 -8.38 -27.02 -2.64
N LYS A 41 -7.28 -26.92 -1.89
CA LYS A 41 -7.21 -26.10 -0.68
C LYS A 41 -7.26 -24.60 -1.02
N SER A 42 -6.60 -24.16 -2.09
CA SER A 42 -6.69 -22.79 -2.60
C SER A 42 -8.13 -22.44 -2.95
N ALA A 43 -8.77 -23.24 -3.81
CA ALA A 43 -10.16 -23.02 -4.23
C ALA A 43 -11.13 -22.97 -3.04
N SER A 44 -10.93 -23.82 -2.03
CA SER A 44 -11.72 -23.78 -0.79
C SER A 44 -11.57 -22.45 -0.03
N LYS A 45 -10.35 -21.87 0.00
CA LYS A 45 -10.08 -20.57 0.60
C LYS A 45 -10.68 -19.42 -0.21
N SER A 46 -10.57 -19.45 -1.54
CA SER A 46 -11.21 -18.48 -2.44
C SER A 46 -12.74 -18.50 -2.28
N ASN A 47 -13.34 -19.69 -2.22
CA ASN A 47 -14.79 -19.84 -1.96
C ASN A 47 -15.20 -19.31 -0.58
N LYS A 48 -14.36 -19.48 0.44
CA LYS A 48 -14.58 -18.87 1.75
C LYS A 48 -14.55 -17.34 1.65
N GLY A 49 -13.59 -16.78 0.91
CA GLY A 49 -13.51 -15.35 0.60
C GLY A 49 -14.78 -14.81 -0.04
N ASN A 50 -15.29 -15.48 -1.07
CA ASN A 50 -16.55 -15.13 -1.73
C ASN A 50 -17.74 -15.11 -0.75
N ARG A 51 -17.81 -16.07 0.18
CA ARG A 51 -18.86 -16.11 1.22
C ARG A 51 -18.73 -14.95 2.21
N HIS A 52 -17.52 -14.54 2.56
CA HIS A 52 -17.30 -13.37 3.40
C HIS A 52 -17.66 -12.07 2.68
N LEU A 53 -17.31 -11.94 1.39
CA LEU A 53 -17.73 -10.80 0.55
C LEU A 53 -19.25 -10.69 0.47
N ALA A 54 -19.95 -11.79 0.15
CA ALA A 54 -21.40 -11.81 0.09
C ALA A 54 -22.07 -11.47 1.44
N ALA A 55 -21.35 -11.69 2.54
CA ALA A 55 -21.80 -11.34 3.88
C ALA A 55 -21.33 -9.96 4.37
N GLY A 56 -20.69 -9.16 3.51
CA GLY A 56 -20.16 -7.82 3.85
C GLY A 56 -18.95 -7.83 4.81
N ARG A 57 -18.35 -9.00 5.07
CA ARG A 57 -17.19 -9.15 5.97
C ARG A 57 -15.90 -9.01 5.20
N TYR A 58 -15.59 -7.77 4.83
CA TYR A 58 -14.54 -7.42 3.90
C TYR A 58 -13.13 -7.81 4.35
N GLU A 59 -12.75 -7.56 5.61
CA GLU A 59 -11.42 -7.94 6.11
C GLU A 59 -11.18 -9.46 6.08
N GLU A 60 -12.19 -10.24 6.45
CA GLU A 60 -12.11 -11.70 6.42
C GLU A 60 -12.06 -12.24 4.99
N ALA A 61 -12.73 -11.55 4.05
CA ALA A 61 -12.67 -11.88 2.65
C ALA A 61 -11.25 -11.72 2.09
N ILE A 62 -10.63 -10.55 2.31
CA ILE A 62 -9.24 -10.28 1.89
C ILE A 62 -8.31 -11.35 2.46
N ARG A 63 -8.36 -11.61 3.77
CA ARG A 63 -7.51 -12.64 4.41
C ARG A 63 -7.72 -14.03 3.80
N SER A 64 -8.95 -14.35 3.37
CA SER A 64 -9.27 -15.63 2.75
C SER A 64 -8.72 -15.73 1.34
N PHE A 65 -8.76 -14.64 0.55
CA PHE A 65 -8.15 -14.57 -0.77
C PHE A 65 -6.62 -14.55 -0.69
N ASP A 66 -6.02 -13.79 0.23
CA ASP A 66 -4.58 -13.81 0.48
C ASP A 66 -4.11 -15.22 0.83
N SER A 67 -4.83 -15.90 1.73
CA SER A 67 -4.55 -17.31 2.05
C SER A 67 -4.69 -18.26 0.85
N ALA A 68 -5.51 -17.91 -0.14
CA ALA A 68 -5.65 -18.69 -1.36
C ALA A 68 -4.46 -18.43 -2.29
N LEU A 69 -4.11 -17.16 -2.49
CA LEU A 69 -2.96 -16.73 -3.29
C LEU A 69 -1.63 -17.23 -2.72
N ASP A 70 -1.48 -17.34 -1.39
CA ASP A 70 -0.34 -18.00 -0.73
C ASP A 70 -0.17 -19.47 -1.16
N ILE A 71 -1.26 -20.13 -1.57
CA ILE A 71 -1.26 -21.54 -1.99
C ILE A 71 -1.11 -21.65 -3.50
N ASN A 72 -1.83 -20.80 -4.23
CA ASN A 72 -1.86 -20.67 -5.68
C ASN A 72 -1.82 -19.19 -6.09
N GLU A 73 -0.62 -18.68 -6.31
CA GLU A 73 -0.39 -17.28 -6.73
C GLU A 73 -1.01 -16.97 -8.10
N SER A 74 -1.29 -17.99 -8.91
CA SER A 74 -1.87 -17.87 -10.25
C SER A 74 -3.39 -18.11 -10.27
N ASP A 75 -4.09 -18.00 -9.15
CA ASP A 75 -5.55 -18.15 -9.08
C ASP A 75 -6.24 -16.91 -9.69
N GLU A 76 -6.56 -16.99 -10.98
CA GLU A 76 -7.12 -15.89 -11.77
C GLU A 76 -8.49 -15.42 -11.24
N ASP A 77 -9.29 -16.34 -10.71
CA ASP A 77 -10.59 -16.04 -10.10
C ASP A 77 -10.41 -15.28 -8.79
N ALA A 78 -9.46 -15.68 -7.94
CA ALA A 78 -9.16 -14.96 -6.70
C ALA A 78 -8.66 -13.53 -6.99
N HIS A 79 -7.82 -13.35 -8.01
CA HIS A 79 -7.38 -12.04 -8.46
C HIS A 79 -8.55 -11.18 -8.97
N HIS A 80 -9.46 -11.74 -9.79
CA HIS A 80 -10.65 -11.02 -10.24
C HIS A 80 -11.55 -10.58 -9.07
N GLN A 81 -11.77 -11.46 -8.08
CA GLN A 81 -12.58 -11.13 -6.91
C GLN A 81 -11.95 -10.02 -6.05
N LEU A 82 -10.63 -10.05 -5.85
CA LEU A 82 -9.92 -8.98 -5.18
C LEU A 82 -10.01 -7.66 -5.96
N ALA A 83 -9.91 -7.69 -7.29
CA ALA A 83 -10.07 -6.49 -8.11
C ALA A 83 -11.46 -5.86 -7.96
N ALA A 84 -12.51 -6.67 -8.03
CA ALA A 84 -13.89 -6.25 -7.81
C ALA A 84 -14.05 -5.64 -6.40
N PHE A 85 -13.47 -6.29 -5.39
CA PHE A 85 -13.51 -5.82 -4.02
C PHE A 85 -12.79 -4.47 -3.82
N PHE A 86 -11.56 -4.32 -4.32
CA PHE A 86 -10.84 -3.04 -4.23
C PHE A 86 -11.52 -1.92 -5.03
N SER A 87 -12.18 -2.25 -6.14
CA SER A 87 -13.01 -1.31 -6.88
C SER A 87 -14.20 -0.82 -6.04
N MET A 88 -14.87 -1.71 -5.28
CA MET A 88 -15.91 -1.31 -4.33
C MET A 88 -15.38 -0.41 -3.20
N LEU A 89 -14.15 -0.66 -2.73
CA LEU A 89 -13.46 0.20 -1.77
C LEU A 89 -12.95 1.52 -2.36
N LYS A 90 -13.13 1.75 -3.67
CA LYS A 90 -12.59 2.90 -4.40
C LYS A 90 -11.06 2.99 -4.39
N ASP A 91 -10.38 1.86 -4.19
CA ASP A 91 -8.94 1.75 -4.32
C ASP A 91 -8.59 1.34 -5.75
N ALA A 92 -8.44 2.34 -6.61
CA ALA A 92 -8.15 2.14 -8.03
C ALA A 92 -6.83 1.39 -8.25
N TYR A 93 -5.80 1.68 -7.44
CA TYR A 93 -4.46 1.11 -7.61
C TYR A 93 -4.47 -0.40 -7.43
N ASN A 94 -5.00 -0.87 -6.28
CA ASN A 94 -5.08 -2.30 -6.01
C ASN A 94 -6.08 -3.01 -6.95
N ALA A 95 -7.16 -2.33 -7.34
CA ALA A 95 -8.11 -2.88 -8.30
C ALA A 95 -7.47 -3.13 -9.67
N TYR A 96 -6.73 -2.16 -10.23
CA TYR A 96 -6.00 -2.33 -11.49
C TYR A 96 -4.94 -3.43 -11.38
N PHE A 97 -4.18 -3.46 -10.28
CA PHE A 97 -3.15 -4.46 -10.03
C PHE A 97 -3.72 -5.89 -10.08
N HIS A 98 -4.75 -6.16 -9.27
CA HIS A 98 -5.34 -7.49 -9.21
C HIS A 98 -6.07 -7.85 -10.51
N LEU A 99 -6.70 -6.90 -11.20
CA LEU A 99 -7.36 -7.17 -12.47
C LEU A 99 -6.35 -7.55 -13.56
N ALA A 100 -5.18 -6.91 -13.57
CA ALA A 100 -4.12 -7.25 -14.51
C ALA A 100 -3.48 -8.61 -14.23
N GLU A 101 -3.23 -8.92 -12.96
CA GLU A 101 -2.74 -10.26 -12.59
C GLU A 101 -3.77 -11.34 -12.95
N ALA A 102 -5.07 -11.09 -12.79
CA ALA A 102 -6.12 -12.01 -13.25
C ALA A 102 -5.98 -12.31 -14.75
N VAL A 103 -5.89 -11.26 -15.58
CA VAL A 103 -5.77 -11.42 -17.05
C VAL A 103 -4.45 -12.10 -17.43
N LYS A 104 -3.35 -11.76 -16.74
CA LYS A 104 -2.04 -12.38 -16.92
C LYS A 104 -2.05 -13.89 -16.63
N TYR A 105 -2.81 -14.33 -15.62
CA TYR A 105 -2.92 -15.75 -15.28
C TYR A 105 -3.96 -16.53 -16.10
N GLY A 106 -4.71 -15.85 -16.99
CA GLY A 106 -5.61 -16.51 -17.95
C GLY A 106 -7.06 -16.09 -17.87
N PHE A 107 -7.40 -15.11 -17.03
CA PHE A 107 -8.75 -14.54 -17.02
C PHE A 107 -9.06 -13.88 -18.36
N SER A 108 -9.98 -14.48 -19.12
CA SER A 108 -10.32 -14.06 -20.49
C SER A 108 -11.77 -13.59 -20.64
N ASP A 109 -12.55 -13.61 -19.56
CA ASP A 109 -13.95 -13.18 -19.54
C ASP A 109 -14.07 -11.65 -19.48
N PHE A 110 -13.61 -10.96 -20.52
CA PHE A 110 -13.69 -9.48 -20.60
C PHE A 110 -15.13 -8.96 -20.53
N LYS A 111 -16.10 -9.73 -21.04
CA LYS A 111 -17.53 -9.42 -20.90
C LYS A 111 -17.94 -9.32 -19.43
N LYS A 112 -17.38 -10.18 -18.57
CA LYS A 112 -17.65 -10.17 -17.14
C LYS A 112 -17.12 -8.87 -16.53
N ILE A 113 -15.90 -8.47 -16.86
CA ILE A 113 -15.31 -7.19 -16.42
C ILE A 113 -16.20 -5.99 -16.80
N ASP A 114 -16.67 -5.95 -18.05
CA ASP A 114 -17.48 -4.83 -18.55
C ASP A 114 -18.90 -4.81 -17.93
N SER A 115 -19.45 -5.98 -17.58
CA SER A 115 -20.79 -6.11 -16.99
C SER A 115 -20.83 -6.06 -15.46
N ASP A 116 -19.71 -6.35 -14.78
CA ASP A 116 -19.68 -6.46 -13.32
C ASP A 116 -19.95 -5.08 -12.68
N ILE A 117 -20.96 -5.05 -11.82
CA ILE A 117 -21.34 -3.84 -11.08
C ILE A 117 -20.27 -3.46 -10.06
N ASN A 118 -19.53 -4.42 -9.52
CA ASN A 118 -18.48 -4.17 -8.52
C ASN A 118 -17.26 -3.48 -9.14
N LEU A 119 -17.03 -3.69 -10.44
CA LEU A 119 -15.99 -3.02 -11.22
C LEU A 119 -16.44 -1.68 -11.80
N TYR A 120 -17.66 -1.21 -11.47
CA TYR A 120 -18.19 0.05 -11.97
C TYR A 120 -17.26 1.24 -11.70
N PHE A 121 -16.74 1.35 -10.47
CA PHE A 121 -15.83 2.43 -10.10
C PHE A 121 -14.57 2.42 -10.99
N LEU A 122 -13.97 1.24 -11.19
CA LEU A 122 -12.82 1.09 -12.07
C LEU A 122 -13.15 1.53 -13.50
N ARG A 123 -14.30 1.11 -14.04
CA ARG A 123 -14.74 1.45 -15.40
C ARG A 123 -15.00 2.95 -15.62
N THR A 124 -15.41 3.66 -14.57
CA THR A 124 -15.61 5.12 -14.61
C THR A 124 -14.31 5.91 -14.45
N HIS A 125 -13.23 5.27 -14.01
CA HIS A 125 -11.96 5.94 -13.75
C HIS A 125 -11.31 6.37 -15.09
N PRO A 126 -10.72 7.59 -15.19
CA PRO A 126 -10.16 8.10 -16.44
C PRO A 126 -9.13 7.17 -17.11
N LEU A 127 -8.31 6.50 -16.29
CA LEU A 127 -7.26 5.58 -16.74
C LEU A 127 -7.78 4.23 -17.27
N TYR A 128 -9.07 3.92 -17.12
CA TYR A 128 -9.60 2.61 -17.51
C TYR A 128 -9.60 2.40 -19.03
N SER A 129 -9.82 3.47 -19.79
CA SER A 129 -9.81 3.44 -21.25
C SER A 129 -8.44 2.97 -21.77
N GLU A 130 -7.36 3.57 -21.25
CA GLU A 130 -5.99 3.17 -21.57
C GLU A 130 -5.68 1.76 -21.11
N PHE A 131 -6.06 1.42 -19.88
CA PHE A 131 -5.87 0.10 -19.30
C PHE A 131 -6.51 -1.01 -20.16
N ARG A 132 -7.73 -0.77 -20.65
CA ARG A 132 -8.45 -1.67 -21.55
C ARG A 132 -7.79 -1.79 -22.92
N ILE A 133 -7.37 -0.68 -23.54
CA ILE A 133 -6.68 -0.69 -24.85
C ILE A 133 -5.35 -1.44 -24.76
N ARG A 134 -4.64 -1.32 -23.64
CA ARG A 134 -3.38 -2.03 -23.37
C ARG A 134 -3.58 -3.52 -23.02
N GLY A 135 -4.83 -3.99 -23.03
CA GLY A 135 -5.16 -5.40 -22.75
C GLY A 135 -5.03 -5.75 -21.27
N TYR A 136 -5.48 -4.86 -20.37
CA TYR A 136 -5.49 -5.07 -18.92
C TYR A 136 -4.10 -5.29 -18.32
N LYS A 137 -3.07 -4.64 -18.86
CA LYS A 137 -1.72 -4.68 -18.31
C LYS A 137 -1.48 -3.45 -17.44
N VAL A 138 -1.14 -3.64 -16.17
CA VAL A 138 -0.72 -2.54 -15.30
C VAL A 138 0.60 -2.01 -15.82
N VAL A 139 0.57 -0.78 -16.31
CA VAL A 139 1.78 0.03 -16.34
C VAL A 139 1.86 0.64 -14.96
N ILE A 140 2.88 0.25 -14.20
CA ILE A 140 3.30 1.04 -13.05
C ILE A 140 3.78 2.35 -13.70
N GLU A 141 2.88 3.29 -13.88
CA GLU A 141 3.30 4.68 -13.94
C GLU A 141 4.00 4.88 -12.60
N LEU A 142 5.34 4.96 -12.65
CA LEU A 142 6.07 5.63 -11.60
C LEU A 142 5.26 6.90 -11.36
N PRO A 143 4.81 7.19 -10.12
CA PRO A 143 4.13 8.44 -9.87
C PRO A 143 4.99 9.51 -10.53
N GLU A 144 4.39 10.35 -11.40
CA GLU A 144 5.15 11.42 -12.04
C GLU A 144 5.99 12.06 -10.94
N PRO A 145 7.30 12.28 -11.18
CA PRO A 145 8.18 12.83 -10.15
C PRO A 145 7.46 14.02 -9.55
N ARG A 146 6.98 13.87 -8.31
CA ARG A 146 6.50 15.03 -7.59
C ARG A 146 7.76 15.86 -7.44
N GLU A 147 7.82 17.01 -8.12
CA GLU A 147 8.91 17.98 -7.94
C GLU A 147 9.11 18.26 -6.43
N ASP A 148 8.05 18.03 -5.65
CA ASP A 148 7.91 18.29 -4.22
C ASP A 148 8.27 17.10 -3.30
N LEU A 149 9.07 16.11 -3.74
CA LEU A 149 9.63 15.09 -2.80
C LEU A 149 10.65 15.71 -1.82
N LEU A 150 11.08 16.95 -2.07
CA LEU A 150 11.91 17.77 -1.20
C LEU A 150 11.14 18.93 -0.53
N ASP A 151 9.82 19.01 -0.69
CA ASP A 151 8.99 19.91 0.11
C ASP A 151 8.66 19.25 1.45
N SER A 152 9.69 18.79 2.17
CA SER A 152 9.66 19.05 3.61
C SER A 152 9.68 20.56 3.72
N GLU A 153 8.49 21.15 3.85
CA GLU A 153 8.24 22.52 4.32
C GLU A 153 9.40 23.45 3.99
N ARG A 154 9.28 24.26 2.95
CA ARG A 154 10.05 25.50 2.85
C ARG A 154 9.92 26.22 4.20
N LEU A 155 10.87 25.97 5.11
CA LEU A 155 11.04 26.77 6.31
C LEU A 155 11.16 28.17 5.73
N ASP A 156 10.20 29.03 6.06
CA ASP A 156 10.26 30.43 5.62
C ASP A 156 11.70 30.89 5.83
N PRO A 157 12.35 31.52 4.84
CA PRO A 157 13.75 31.94 5.00
C PRO A 157 13.97 32.74 6.30
N SER A 158 12.92 33.44 6.76
CA SER A 158 12.84 34.12 8.06
C SER A 158 12.94 33.19 9.28
N ILE A 159 12.39 31.98 9.24
CA ILE A 159 12.47 30.99 10.31
C ILE A 159 13.89 30.42 10.39
N LEU A 160 14.50 30.12 9.24
CA LEU A 160 15.87 29.62 9.20
C LEU A 160 16.84 30.66 9.78
N GLU A 161 16.69 31.92 9.38
CA GLU A 161 17.48 33.05 9.91
C GLU A 161 17.32 33.22 11.43
N LYS A 162 16.09 33.06 11.96
CA LYS A 162 15.84 33.10 13.41
C LYS A 162 16.50 31.94 14.16
N ILE A 163 16.52 30.74 13.57
CA ILE A 163 17.18 29.58 14.19
C ILE A 163 18.70 29.75 14.18
N GLU A 164 19.27 30.32 13.12
CA GLU A 164 20.70 30.64 13.03
C GLU A 164 21.12 31.68 14.08
N GLN A 165 20.34 32.76 14.25
CA GLN A 165 20.57 33.75 15.30
C GLN A 165 20.51 33.12 16.70
N LEU A 166 19.53 32.24 16.96
CA LEU A 166 19.46 31.52 18.23
C LEU A 166 20.67 30.61 18.48
N GLY A 167 21.18 29.96 17.42
CA GLY A 167 22.37 29.12 17.48
C GLY A 167 23.61 29.93 17.89
N SER A 168 23.85 31.07 17.24
CA SER A 168 24.99 31.93 17.56
C SER A 168 24.94 32.50 18.99
N LEU A 169 23.76 32.87 19.50
CA LEU A 169 23.58 33.32 20.89
C LEU A 169 23.89 32.21 21.91
N TYR A 170 23.54 30.96 21.60
CA TYR A 170 23.88 29.81 22.43
C TYR A 170 25.39 29.50 22.40
N GLU A 171 26.00 29.48 21.22
CA GLU A 171 27.44 29.21 21.05
C GLU A 171 28.31 30.28 21.71
N ASN A 172 27.86 31.54 21.69
CA ASN A 172 28.50 32.66 22.38
C ASN A 172 28.27 32.66 23.90
N GLY A 173 27.54 31.66 24.44
CA GLY A 173 27.28 31.53 25.87
C GLY A 173 26.31 32.57 26.45
N GLN A 174 25.62 33.32 25.59
CA GLN A 174 24.67 34.37 25.99
C GLN A 174 23.30 33.80 26.38
N MET A 175 23.09 32.50 26.16
CA MET A 175 21.85 31.79 26.46
C MET A 175 22.12 30.37 26.96
N SER A 176 21.30 29.89 27.91
CA SER A 176 21.40 28.52 28.41
C SER A 176 20.72 27.52 27.46
N LEU A 177 21.17 26.25 27.49
CA LEU A 177 20.64 25.18 26.62
C LEU A 177 19.12 25.01 26.75
N GLN A 178 18.58 25.18 27.96
CA GLN A 178 17.15 25.05 28.22
C GLN A 178 16.34 26.14 27.52
N VAL A 179 16.83 27.38 27.54
CA VAL A 179 16.15 28.53 26.89
C VAL A 179 16.23 28.39 25.37
N PHE A 180 17.38 27.95 24.84
CA PHE A 180 17.56 27.67 23.42
C PHE A 180 16.53 26.65 22.89
N GLN A 181 16.40 25.51 23.57
CA GLN A 181 15.47 24.45 23.17
C GLN A 181 14.01 24.93 23.15
N LEU A 182 13.61 25.69 24.18
CA LEU A 182 12.25 26.19 24.32
C LEU A 182 11.91 27.21 23.21
N GLN A 183 12.83 28.13 22.90
CA GLN A 183 12.63 29.12 21.84
C GLN A 183 12.66 28.51 20.45
N LYS A 184 13.55 27.54 20.20
CA LYS A 184 13.59 26.77 18.94
C LYS A 184 12.27 26.05 18.70
N GLU A 185 11.72 25.40 19.71
CA GLU A 185 10.41 24.73 19.60
C GLU A 185 9.26 25.72 19.35
N GLN A 186 9.28 26.91 19.95
CA GLN A 186 8.25 27.93 19.71
C GLN A 186 8.28 28.47 18.28
N ILE A 187 9.47 28.61 17.70
CA ILE A 187 9.64 29.07 16.32
C ILE A 187 9.13 28.01 15.33
N LEU A 188 9.47 26.74 15.54
CA LEU A 188 9.03 25.63 14.69
C LEU A 188 7.52 25.34 14.80
N LYS A 189 6.86 25.76 15.88
CA LYS A 189 5.39 25.63 16.04
C LYS A 189 4.61 26.81 15.44
N ARG A 190 5.28 27.92 15.12
CA ARG A 190 4.66 29.16 14.62
C ARG A 190 4.87 29.39 13.12
N GLY A 191 5.83 28.70 12.51
CA GLY A 191 5.89 28.50 11.05
C GLY A 191 5.02 27.33 10.65
#